data_AF-A0A6C0EBA8-F1
#
_entry.id   AF-A0A6C0EBA8-F1
#
_cell.length_a   1.000
_cell.length_b   1.000
_cell.length_c   1.000
_cell.angle_alpha   90.00
_cell.angle_beta   90.00
_cell.angle_gamma   90.00
#
_symmetry.space_group_name_H-M   'P 1'
#
loop_
_entity.id
_entity.type
_entity.pdbx_description
1 polymer ?
#
loop_
_entity_poly.entity_id
_entity_poly.type
_entity_poly.pdbx_seq_one_letter_code
_entity_poly.pdbx_strand_id
1 'polypeptide(L)'
;MFQFMDSNGLNLYRQNNVNIHTNKTDVYAIYEFENMRTEEQLPINEKYYYQFEKRPFVHHKLNTNLCDSIDNFPTNNDILIMNINIYEYKNREYSEYRNVISHLYILNSLPKLLKKKGHFIFSYREINLKLTHDLLKILSYLFKSVKVIKTKYHNKFYPYKTIFARKYRMPDIDLSVLTRSIEELNSNCSFDITEKKLQSVLNTTVDNDINKIRIHDLNLSIEFMKTIFDKMKDINKIPLYQQEAKLKAINLYEMMKIPVPIIYLFDKEQLSELFYQPKELKIVLSNDKCNDNMSIKEVTKQSHKFENTLFMAKRQIDDLGDIKHYSYITDLFKISNTSIKPIAQKITKYRISQAFLKMCEILYNVELIDKNDINVFHVCEAPGQFILAFTRYCEKRNINYNWKATTLRNGLGDTYGLIKNNQDKWKFGKDDTGDITVIDNILNFAEEKFDILTSDCGLPTVDFGFQEEELLKINFCQLTTILLCLKENGNCCFKTFLPIVYPLNLSIFQIFYESFEKVIYYKPTLNPSSSEIYVIGIKYKQINEKTKELLLNSIRNFNPKLWLHDSLNCSFIKAHFDAIDKCINNTIKSIYRSIISYYYYNPIKHSELLKKSQRKDTQEWINKYLN
;
A
#
# COMPACT_ATOMS: atom_id res chain seq x y z
N MET A 1 57.36 -1.36 -44.82
CA MET A 1 57.95 -2.29 -45.81
C MET A 1 57.08 -3.54 -45.83
N PHE A 2 55.92 -3.52 -46.47
CA PHE A 2 55.60 -3.76 -47.89
C PHE A 2 55.61 -5.24 -48.32
N GLN A 3 54.41 -5.67 -48.74
CA GLN A 3 54.05 -6.64 -49.80
C GLN A 3 54.36 -8.14 -49.65
N PHE A 4 53.35 -8.98 -49.93
CA PHE A 4 53.20 -9.86 -51.11
C PHE A 4 51.80 -10.57 -50.97
N MET A 5 50.83 -10.33 -51.86
CA MET A 5 50.56 -10.99 -53.15
C MET A 5 50.29 -12.51 -53.07
N ASP A 6 49.01 -12.83 -53.27
CA ASP A 6 48.46 -13.59 -54.41
C ASP A 6 48.46 -15.13 -54.47
N SER A 7 47.36 -15.62 -55.07
CA SER A 7 47.24 -16.77 -55.97
C SER A 7 46.87 -18.20 -55.47
N ASN A 8 45.66 -18.60 -55.92
CA ASN A 8 45.33 -19.81 -56.72
C ASN A 8 45.16 -21.22 -56.11
N GLY A 9 44.09 -21.88 -56.57
CA GLY A 9 43.92 -23.35 -56.58
C GLY A 9 42.49 -23.86 -56.28
N LEU A 10 41.46 -23.55 -57.09
CA LEU A 10 40.92 -24.33 -58.23
C LEU A 10 40.27 -25.72 -57.93
N ASN A 11 39.03 -25.84 -58.47
CA ASN A 11 38.30 -27.03 -58.96
C ASN A 11 37.56 -27.94 -57.96
N LEU A 12 36.38 -28.49 -58.24
CA LEU A 12 35.31 -28.35 -59.25
C LEU A 12 34.32 -29.47 -58.85
N TYR A 13 33.01 -29.22 -58.70
CA TYR A 13 32.01 -30.19 -59.18
C TYR A 13 30.64 -29.51 -59.41
N ARG A 14 30.05 -29.96 -60.51
CA ARG A 14 29.01 -29.37 -61.35
C ARG A 14 27.60 -29.32 -60.73
N GLN A 15 26.96 -28.18 -61.01
CA GLN A 15 25.62 -27.96 -61.58
C GLN A 15 24.46 -28.88 -61.17
N ASN A 16 23.39 -28.25 -60.69
CA ASN A 16 22.11 -28.30 -61.41
C ASN A 16 21.28 -27.03 -61.20
N ASN A 17 21.03 -26.38 -62.34
CA ASN A 17 19.88 -25.60 -62.77
C ASN A 17 19.21 -24.56 -61.86
N VAL A 18 19.41 -23.34 -62.34
CA VAL A 18 18.69 -22.08 -62.16
C VAL A 18 17.16 -22.25 -62.30
N ASN A 19 16.43 -21.64 -61.38
CA ASN A 19 15.34 -20.74 -61.75
C ASN A 19 15.35 -19.50 -60.82
N ILE A 20 15.72 -18.37 -61.43
CA ILE A 20 15.63 -17.03 -60.88
C ILE A 20 14.24 -16.51 -61.18
N HIS A 21 13.58 -15.92 -60.18
CA HIS A 21 12.73 -14.73 -60.24
C HIS A 21 12.03 -14.60 -58.87
N THR A 22 11.93 -13.46 -58.19
CA THR A 22 12.12 -12.06 -58.59
C THR A 22 12.41 -11.22 -57.34
N ASN A 23 13.29 -10.24 -57.55
CA ASN A 23 13.19 -8.85 -57.11
C ASN A 23 13.18 -8.48 -55.63
N LYS A 24 14.26 -7.75 -55.31
CA LYS A 24 14.28 -6.45 -54.60
C LYS A 24 13.53 -6.41 -53.28
N THR A 25 14.29 -6.24 -52.21
CA THR A 25 14.48 -4.90 -51.66
C THR A 25 15.57 -4.91 -50.59
N ASP A 26 16.68 -4.25 -50.90
CA ASP A 26 17.47 -3.63 -49.84
C ASP A 26 16.59 -2.67 -49.04
N VAL A 27 16.80 -2.63 -47.73
CA VAL A 27 17.01 -1.42 -46.89
C VAL A 27 16.94 -1.88 -45.43
N TYR A 28 18.00 -1.65 -44.68
CA TYR A 28 18.00 -1.64 -43.22
C TYR A 28 18.44 -0.27 -42.75
N ALA A 29 17.68 0.34 -41.84
CA ALA A 29 18.13 1.44 -41.01
C ALA A 29 18.42 0.84 -39.62
N ILE A 30 19.67 0.94 -39.18
CA ILE A 30 20.15 0.47 -37.88
C ILE A 30 20.34 1.73 -37.03
N TYR A 31 19.63 1.81 -35.89
CA TYR A 31 19.91 2.82 -34.87
C TYR A 31 20.84 2.20 -33.83
N GLU A 32 22.00 2.81 -33.63
CA GLU A 32 23.04 2.39 -32.69
C GLU A 32 23.02 3.34 -31.50
N PHE A 33 22.81 2.81 -30.30
CA PHE A 33 22.94 3.57 -29.06
C PHE A 33 24.27 3.17 -28.40
N GLU A 34 25.31 3.95 -28.67
CA GLU A 34 26.52 3.95 -27.85
C GLU A 34 26.51 5.15 -26.89
N ASN A 35 27.14 4.96 -25.73
CA ASN A 35 27.15 5.81 -24.54
C ASN A 35 26.89 7.32 -24.77
N MET A 36 25.91 7.88 -24.04
CA MET A 36 25.70 9.32 -23.95
C MET A 36 26.93 10.02 -23.38
N ARG A 37 27.70 10.70 -24.24
CA ARG A 37 28.48 11.91 -23.92
C ARG A 37 28.40 12.91 -25.07
N THR A 38 28.65 14.16 -24.68
CA THR A 38 28.36 15.47 -25.28
C THR A 38 28.83 15.70 -26.72
N GLU A 39 28.13 16.65 -27.35
CA GLU A 39 28.29 17.24 -28.69
C GLU A 39 29.71 17.25 -29.27
N GLU A 40 29.87 16.73 -30.49
CA GLU A 40 30.39 17.46 -31.66
C GLU A 40 30.23 16.62 -32.94
N GLN A 41 29.96 17.31 -34.05
CA GLN A 41 29.58 16.78 -35.37
C GLN A 41 30.70 15.98 -36.04
N LEU A 42 30.42 14.83 -36.67
CA LEU A 42 31.16 14.29 -37.83
C LEU A 42 30.30 13.30 -38.66
N PRO A 43 30.62 13.08 -39.96
CA PRO A 43 29.62 12.96 -41.02
C PRO A 43 29.23 11.52 -41.40
N ILE A 44 28.02 11.44 -41.93
CA ILE A 44 27.38 10.27 -42.52
C ILE A 44 28.11 9.89 -43.81
N ASN A 45 28.85 8.77 -43.82
CA ASN A 45 28.90 7.81 -44.94
C ASN A 45 29.98 6.74 -44.71
N GLU A 46 29.62 5.62 -44.08
CA GLU A 46 30.24 4.31 -44.36
C GLU A 46 29.35 3.19 -43.79
N LYS A 47 28.75 2.37 -44.68
CA LYS A 47 27.93 1.22 -44.30
C LYS A 47 28.81 -0.03 -44.19
N TYR A 48 29.00 -0.54 -42.98
CA TYR A 48 29.63 -1.84 -42.74
C TYR A 48 28.61 -2.98 -42.94
N TYR A 49 28.88 -3.88 -43.89
CA TYR A 49 28.10 -5.11 -44.13
C TYR A 49 28.72 -6.29 -43.37
N TYR A 50 27.92 -7.09 -42.66
CA TYR A 50 28.36 -8.35 -42.05
C TYR A 50 27.63 -9.53 -42.68
N GLN A 51 28.37 -10.42 -43.35
CA GLN A 51 27.92 -11.72 -43.81
C GLN A 51 28.10 -12.73 -42.67
N PHE A 52 27.04 -13.45 -42.29
CA PHE A 52 27.15 -14.58 -41.36
C PHE A 52 27.49 -15.85 -42.16
N GLU A 53 28.59 -16.53 -41.80
CA GLU A 53 28.96 -17.82 -42.39
C GLU A 53 27.90 -18.89 -42.08
N LYS A 54 27.59 -19.71 -43.11
CA LYS A 54 26.65 -20.83 -43.04
C LYS A 54 27.19 -21.91 -42.11
N ARG A 55 26.80 -21.88 -40.83
CA ARG A 55 26.79 -23.08 -39.98
C ARG A 55 25.34 -23.57 -39.82
N PRO A 56 25.11 -24.89 -39.70
CA PRO A 56 23.77 -25.43 -39.49
C PRO A 56 23.26 -24.94 -38.13
N PHE A 57 22.30 -24.03 -38.15
CA PHE A 57 21.62 -23.55 -36.94
C PHE A 57 20.56 -24.56 -36.55
N VAL A 58 20.64 -25.11 -35.34
CA VAL A 58 19.53 -25.84 -34.74
C VAL A 58 18.48 -24.80 -34.30
N HIS A 59 17.37 -24.74 -35.02
CA HIS A 59 16.27 -23.82 -34.75
C HIS A 59 15.23 -24.51 -33.86
N HIS A 60 15.04 -24.01 -32.64
CA HIS A 60 13.91 -24.40 -31.79
C HIS A 60 12.87 -23.27 -31.80
N LYS A 61 11.62 -23.59 -32.19
CA LYS A 61 10.50 -22.63 -32.20
C LYS A 61 9.67 -22.82 -30.93
N LEU A 62 9.64 -21.79 -30.08
CA LEU A 62 8.86 -21.74 -28.84
C LEU A 62 7.42 -21.34 -29.14
N ASN A 63 6.44 -22.15 -28.72
CA ASN A 63 5.00 -21.87 -28.89
C ASN A 63 4.17 -22.10 -27.60
N THR A 64 4.82 -22.22 -26.43
CA THR A 64 4.18 -22.48 -25.13
C THR A 64 4.50 -21.38 -24.10
N ASN A 65 3.69 -21.28 -23.04
CA ASN A 65 3.90 -20.32 -21.94
C ASN A 65 5.29 -20.54 -21.32
N LEU A 66 6.03 -19.44 -21.12
CA LEU A 66 7.42 -19.44 -20.63
C LEU A 66 7.62 -20.16 -19.28
N CYS A 67 6.55 -20.35 -18.51
CA CYS A 67 6.62 -20.87 -17.13
C CYS A 67 6.79 -22.39 -17.04
N ASP A 68 6.44 -23.17 -18.07
CA ASP A 68 6.21 -24.61 -17.87
C ASP A 68 7.31 -25.54 -18.41
N SER A 69 8.45 -25.04 -18.90
CA SER A 69 9.40 -25.95 -19.60
C SER A 69 10.89 -25.55 -19.69
N ILE A 70 11.36 -24.48 -19.04
CA ILE A 70 12.75 -23.98 -19.22
C ILE A 70 13.84 -25.02 -18.88
N ASP A 71 13.59 -25.92 -17.93
CA ASP A 71 14.58 -26.92 -17.51
C ASP A 71 14.82 -28.04 -18.53
N ASN A 72 13.95 -28.18 -19.54
CA ASN A 72 14.10 -29.19 -20.60
C ASN A 72 14.85 -28.67 -21.85
N PHE A 73 15.36 -27.43 -21.82
CA PHE A 73 16.01 -26.85 -22.98
C PHE A 73 17.51 -27.16 -23.06
N PRO A 74 18.08 -27.25 -24.28
CA PRO A 74 19.52 -27.33 -24.45
C PRO A 74 20.18 -26.14 -23.78
N THR A 75 21.16 -26.40 -22.91
CA THR A 75 21.97 -25.37 -22.26
C THR A 75 23.12 -24.95 -23.18
N ASN A 76 23.77 -23.82 -22.87
CA ASN A 76 24.98 -23.38 -23.57
C ASN A 76 24.83 -23.17 -25.09
N ASN A 77 23.79 -22.45 -25.53
CA ASN A 77 23.61 -22.11 -26.94
C ASN A 77 24.51 -20.95 -27.38
N ASP A 78 24.93 -20.96 -28.66
CA ASP A 78 25.65 -19.85 -29.28
C ASP A 78 24.71 -18.71 -29.71
N ILE A 79 23.47 -19.06 -30.08
CA ILE A 79 22.38 -18.12 -30.38
C ILE A 79 21.10 -18.61 -29.71
N LEU A 80 20.45 -17.73 -28.95
CA LEU A 80 19.11 -17.96 -28.40
C LEU A 80 18.13 -17.02 -29.09
N ILE A 81 17.03 -17.57 -29.62
CA ILE A 81 15.97 -16.82 -30.26
C ILE A 81 14.68 -17.00 -29.46
N MET A 82 14.07 -15.91 -29.01
CA MET A 82 12.87 -15.95 -28.18
C MET A 82 11.80 -15.00 -28.71
N ASN A 83 10.53 -15.43 -28.70
CA ASN A 83 9.41 -14.54 -28.97
C ASN A 83 8.69 -14.28 -27.65
N ILE A 84 8.69 -13.03 -27.19
CA ILE A 84 8.12 -12.66 -25.89
C ILE A 84 6.82 -11.92 -26.12
N ASN A 85 5.73 -12.50 -25.64
CA ASN A 85 4.44 -11.83 -25.60
C ASN A 85 4.42 -10.89 -24.37
N ILE A 86 4.67 -9.60 -24.61
CA ILE A 86 4.39 -8.56 -23.62
C ILE A 86 2.88 -8.31 -23.65
N TYR A 87 2.24 -8.46 -22.50
CA TYR A 87 0.79 -8.31 -22.40
C TYR A 87 0.42 -6.83 -22.37
N GLU A 88 -0.60 -6.46 -23.15
CA GLU A 88 -1.23 -5.14 -23.15
C GLU A 88 -2.74 -5.34 -23.06
N TYR A 89 -3.22 -5.52 -21.84
CA TYR A 89 -4.65 -5.59 -21.53
C TYR A 89 -5.18 -4.18 -21.23
N LYS A 90 -6.50 -3.97 -21.41
CA LYS A 90 -7.20 -2.75 -20.95
C LYS A 90 -6.98 -2.48 -19.45
N ASN A 91 -6.70 -3.53 -18.68
CA ASN A 91 -6.21 -3.41 -17.32
C ASN A 91 -4.67 -3.30 -17.32
N ARG A 92 -4.19 -2.04 -17.29
CA ARG A 92 -2.76 -1.67 -17.27
C ARG A 92 -2.01 -2.37 -16.13
N GLU A 93 -2.67 -2.51 -14.99
CA GLU A 93 -2.11 -3.05 -13.75
C GLU A 93 -1.82 -4.56 -13.85
N TYR A 94 -2.74 -5.36 -14.40
CA TYR A 94 -2.50 -6.80 -14.60
C TYR A 94 -1.41 -7.08 -15.64
N SER A 95 -1.36 -6.24 -16.68
CA SER A 95 -0.36 -6.30 -17.74
C SER A 95 1.05 -6.07 -17.17
N GLU A 96 1.20 -5.06 -16.31
CA GLU A 96 2.47 -4.75 -15.64
C GLU A 96 2.99 -5.94 -14.81
N TYR A 97 2.13 -6.61 -14.03
CA TYR A 97 2.53 -7.78 -13.24
C TYR A 97 3.06 -8.94 -14.10
N ARG A 98 2.28 -9.38 -15.10
CA ARG A 98 2.69 -10.48 -16.01
C ARG A 98 4.00 -10.16 -16.72
N ASN A 99 4.17 -8.89 -17.08
CA ASN A 99 5.37 -8.43 -17.73
C ASN A 99 6.59 -8.47 -16.80
N VAL A 100 6.48 -8.10 -15.52
CA VAL A 100 7.57 -8.22 -14.52
C VAL A 100 8.02 -9.67 -14.39
N ILE A 101 7.07 -10.61 -14.25
CA ILE A 101 7.37 -12.04 -14.17
C ILE A 101 8.14 -12.51 -15.40
N SER A 102 7.68 -12.17 -16.61
CA SER A 102 8.39 -12.50 -17.86
C SER A 102 9.84 -11.97 -17.88
N HIS A 103 10.10 -10.77 -17.34
CA HIS A 103 11.46 -10.23 -17.25
C HIS A 103 12.35 -11.05 -16.33
N LEU A 104 11.85 -11.39 -15.14
CA LEU A 104 12.60 -12.20 -14.16
C LEU A 104 12.95 -13.58 -14.73
N TYR A 105 12.02 -14.21 -15.44
CA TYR A 105 12.29 -15.47 -16.12
C TYR A 105 13.37 -15.36 -17.19
N ILE A 106 13.36 -14.31 -18.02
CA ILE A 106 14.40 -14.10 -19.03
C ILE A 106 15.77 -13.94 -18.37
N LEU A 107 15.85 -13.14 -17.30
CA LEU A 107 17.10 -12.90 -16.58
C LEU A 107 17.64 -14.15 -15.90
N ASN A 108 16.76 -15.01 -15.36
CA ASN A 108 17.15 -16.29 -14.75
C ASN A 108 17.58 -17.33 -15.78
N SER A 109 17.00 -17.29 -16.98
CA SER A 109 17.24 -18.31 -17.99
C SER A 109 18.46 -18.04 -18.85
N LEU A 110 18.78 -16.76 -19.11
CA LEU A 110 19.90 -16.38 -19.98
C LEU A 110 21.25 -16.99 -19.55
N PRO A 111 21.64 -16.98 -18.25
CA PRO A 111 22.87 -17.62 -17.77
C PRO A 111 22.94 -19.13 -18.03
N LYS A 112 21.79 -19.83 -17.99
CA LYS A 112 21.69 -21.28 -18.22
C LYS A 112 21.68 -21.61 -19.72
N LEU A 113 20.96 -20.80 -20.51
CA LEU A 113 20.65 -21.10 -21.90
C LEU A 113 21.70 -20.56 -22.88
N LEU A 114 22.52 -19.58 -22.50
CA LEU A 114 23.40 -18.88 -23.44
C LEU A 114 24.87 -18.90 -22.99
N LYS A 115 25.77 -19.33 -23.88
CA LYS A 115 27.23 -19.30 -23.62
C LYS A 115 27.76 -17.88 -23.45
N LYS A 116 28.91 -17.75 -22.79
CA LYS A 116 29.72 -16.52 -22.82
C LYS A 116 30.03 -16.16 -24.27
N LYS A 117 29.82 -14.88 -24.63
CA LYS A 117 29.87 -14.34 -26.01
C LYS A 117 28.73 -14.81 -26.96
N GLY A 118 27.74 -15.56 -26.48
CA GLY A 118 26.56 -15.92 -27.25
C GLY A 118 25.68 -14.71 -27.63
N HIS A 119 24.73 -14.94 -28.53
CA HIS A 119 23.81 -13.93 -29.06
C HIS A 119 22.38 -14.20 -28.61
N PHE A 120 21.63 -13.15 -28.31
CA PHE A 120 20.22 -13.22 -27.98
C PHE A 120 19.41 -12.40 -28.97
N ILE A 121 18.45 -13.03 -29.62
CA ILE A 121 17.51 -12.40 -30.55
C ILE A 121 16.13 -12.51 -29.92
N PHE A 122 15.43 -11.39 -29.78
CA PHE A 122 14.03 -11.48 -29.38
C PHE A 122 13.13 -10.55 -30.17
N SER A 123 11.96 -11.04 -30.53
CA SER A 123 10.94 -10.27 -31.21
C SER A 123 9.82 -9.92 -30.25
N TYR A 124 9.25 -8.73 -30.42
CA TYR A 124 8.15 -8.28 -29.59
C TYR A 124 7.34 -7.16 -30.28
N ARG A 125 6.18 -6.77 -29.74
CA ARG A 125 5.12 -6.04 -30.47
C ARG A 125 5.14 -4.49 -30.43
N GLU A 126 5.62 -3.79 -29.38
CA GLU A 126 5.42 -2.31 -29.20
C GLU A 126 6.52 -1.48 -28.45
N ILE A 127 7.33 -0.65 -29.14
CA ILE A 127 8.53 0.09 -28.57
C ILE A 127 8.26 1.24 -27.64
N ASN A 128 7.02 1.71 -27.63
CA ASN A 128 6.71 2.92 -26.92
C ASN A 128 6.32 2.66 -25.46
N LEU A 129 6.33 1.40 -25.00
CA LEU A 129 6.11 1.06 -23.61
C LEU A 129 7.38 1.29 -22.78
N LYS A 130 7.24 2.00 -21.64
CA LYS A 130 8.30 2.27 -20.65
C LYS A 130 9.09 1.00 -20.27
N LEU A 131 8.39 -0.13 -20.22
CA LEU A 131 8.92 -1.47 -19.99
C LEU A 131 9.94 -1.94 -21.04
N THR A 132 9.73 -1.62 -22.32
CA THR A 132 10.66 -2.01 -23.39
C THR A 132 11.99 -1.27 -23.24
N HIS A 133 11.95 0.01 -22.89
CA HIS A 133 13.15 0.80 -22.64
C HIS A 133 13.99 0.20 -21.50
N ASP A 134 13.32 -0.33 -20.49
CA ASP A 134 13.94 -0.96 -19.34
C ASP A 134 14.57 -2.32 -19.69
N LEU A 135 13.89 -3.16 -20.47
CA LEU A 135 14.47 -4.40 -21.02
C LEU A 135 15.71 -4.11 -21.87
N LEU A 136 15.66 -3.08 -22.72
CA LEU A 136 16.78 -2.67 -23.56
C LEU A 136 17.98 -2.22 -22.74
N LYS A 137 17.77 -1.52 -21.60
CA LYS A 137 18.83 -1.15 -20.66
C LYS A 137 19.44 -2.36 -19.95
N ILE A 138 18.61 -3.31 -19.52
CA ILE A 138 19.12 -4.52 -18.86
C ILE A 138 19.95 -5.33 -19.86
N LEU A 139 19.46 -5.50 -21.09
CA LEU A 139 20.21 -6.21 -22.12
C LEU A 139 21.48 -5.47 -22.52
N SER A 140 21.51 -4.13 -22.53
CA SER A 140 22.73 -3.37 -22.84
C SER A 140 23.80 -3.50 -21.75
N TYR A 141 23.39 -3.82 -20.52
CA TYR A 141 24.29 -4.20 -19.44
C TYR A 141 24.84 -5.62 -19.64
N LEU A 142 23.94 -6.57 -19.91
CA LEU A 142 24.24 -7.99 -20.04
C LEU A 142 24.99 -8.39 -21.31
N PHE A 143 24.91 -7.58 -22.37
CA PHE A 143 25.48 -7.88 -23.69
C PHE A 143 26.44 -6.78 -24.12
N LYS A 144 27.41 -7.11 -25.00
CA LYS A 144 28.35 -6.10 -25.54
C LYS A 144 27.64 -5.01 -26.33
N SER A 145 26.59 -5.36 -27.07
CA SER A 145 25.81 -4.42 -27.88
C SER A 145 24.38 -4.90 -28.03
N VAL A 146 23.40 -4.00 -27.99
CA VAL A 146 21.99 -4.29 -28.24
C VAL A 146 21.49 -3.39 -29.36
N LYS A 147 20.90 -3.99 -30.39
CA LYS A 147 20.37 -3.27 -31.56
C LYS A 147 18.89 -3.56 -31.74
N VAL A 148 18.11 -2.53 -32.00
CA VAL A 148 16.70 -2.69 -32.40
C VAL A 148 16.64 -2.71 -33.93
N ILE A 149 16.08 -3.78 -34.48
CA ILE A 149 15.89 -4.01 -35.91
C ILE A 149 14.40 -3.91 -36.22
N LYS A 150 14.05 -2.93 -37.06
CA LYS A 150 12.73 -2.85 -37.68
C LYS A 150 12.79 -3.64 -38.99
N THR A 151 12.09 -4.77 -39.07
CA THR A 151 12.04 -5.52 -40.34
C THR A 151 11.05 -4.84 -41.29
N LYS A 152 11.38 -4.82 -42.59
CA LYS A 152 10.57 -4.19 -43.63
C LYS A 152 9.25 -4.93 -43.94
N TYR A 153 9.12 -6.17 -43.49
CA TYR A 153 8.04 -7.10 -43.87
C TYR A 153 7.00 -7.35 -42.78
N HIS A 154 7.01 -6.60 -41.66
CA HIS A 154 5.95 -6.76 -40.68
C HIS A 154 4.61 -6.26 -41.21
N ASN A 155 3.59 -7.08 -40.99
CA ASN A 155 2.19 -6.76 -41.22
C ASN A 155 1.89 -5.36 -40.64
N LYS A 156 1.32 -4.44 -41.43
CA LYS A 156 0.98 -3.07 -40.99
C LYS A 156 0.09 -3.07 -39.73
N PHE A 157 -0.66 -4.14 -39.49
CA PHE A 157 -1.52 -4.32 -38.32
C PHE A 157 -0.80 -4.85 -37.07
N TYR A 158 0.44 -5.35 -37.19
CA TYR A 158 1.23 -5.92 -36.08
C TYR A 158 2.72 -5.56 -36.22
N PRO A 159 3.15 -4.38 -35.74
CA PRO A 159 4.51 -3.87 -35.95
C PRO A 159 5.51 -4.49 -34.96
N TYR A 160 5.80 -5.80 -35.12
CA TYR A 160 6.85 -6.40 -34.32
C TYR A 160 8.20 -5.70 -34.58
N LYS A 161 9.01 -5.55 -33.55
CA LYS A 161 10.40 -5.12 -33.65
C LYS A 161 11.28 -6.23 -33.10
N THR A 162 12.38 -6.51 -33.77
CA THR A 162 13.32 -7.56 -33.38
C THR A 162 14.53 -6.91 -32.74
N ILE A 163 14.89 -7.33 -31.54
CA ILE A 163 16.04 -6.82 -30.80
C ILE A 163 17.12 -7.87 -30.85
N PHE A 164 18.34 -7.42 -31.17
CA PHE A 164 19.52 -8.24 -31.35
C PHE A 164 20.59 -7.83 -30.33
N ALA A 165 20.75 -8.64 -29.29
CA ALA A 165 21.74 -8.47 -28.24
C ALA A 165 22.93 -9.40 -28.51
N ARG A 166 24.15 -8.85 -28.59
CA ARG A 166 25.36 -9.58 -29.03
C ARG A 166 26.37 -9.71 -27.91
N LYS A 167 27.04 -10.87 -27.89
CA LYS A 167 28.18 -11.15 -27.04
C LYS A 167 27.82 -10.99 -25.57
N TYR A 168 27.03 -11.95 -25.08
CA TYR A 168 26.65 -12.03 -23.68
C TYR A 168 27.89 -11.98 -22.77
N ARG A 169 27.89 -11.03 -21.84
CA ARG A 169 29.01 -10.75 -20.93
C ARG A 169 29.05 -11.71 -19.74
N MET A 170 27.93 -12.41 -19.49
CA MET A 170 27.75 -13.42 -18.43
C MET A 170 28.21 -12.89 -17.06
N PRO A 171 27.34 -12.16 -16.34
CA PRO A 171 27.70 -11.58 -15.06
C PRO A 171 27.81 -12.66 -13.98
N ASP A 172 28.66 -12.43 -12.97
CA ASP A 172 28.77 -13.29 -11.78
C ASP A 172 27.51 -13.10 -10.91
N ILE A 173 26.45 -13.83 -11.24
CA ILE A 173 25.16 -13.81 -10.54
C ILE A 173 24.97 -15.15 -9.85
N ASP A 174 24.64 -15.11 -8.56
CA ASP A 174 24.20 -16.29 -7.84
C ASP A 174 22.78 -16.68 -8.29
N LEU A 175 22.71 -17.70 -9.16
CA LEU A 175 21.46 -18.20 -9.73
C LEU A 175 20.56 -18.90 -8.69
N SER A 176 21.12 -19.33 -7.56
CA SER A 176 20.36 -20.03 -6.51
C SER A 176 19.41 -19.07 -5.78
N VAL A 177 19.86 -17.84 -5.54
CA VAL A 177 19.06 -16.75 -4.98
C VAL A 177 17.95 -16.31 -5.92
N LEU A 178 18.27 -16.21 -7.21
CA LEU A 178 17.33 -15.80 -8.25
C LEU A 178 16.22 -16.84 -8.47
N THR A 179 16.59 -18.12 -8.47
CA THR A 179 15.65 -19.24 -8.60
C THR A 179 14.71 -19.30 -7.39
N ARG A 180 15.23 -19.18 -6.16
CA ARG A 180 14.42 -19.13 -4.93
C ARG A 180 13.44 -17.95 -4.94
N SER A 181 13.88 -16.78 -5.38
CA SER A 181 13.03 -15.57 -5.45
C SER A 181 11.88 -15.72 -6.46
N ILE A 182 12.12 -16.40 -7.59
CA ILE A 182 11.09 -16.69 -8.60
C ILE A 182 10.12 -17.76 -8.09
N GLU A 183 10.62 -18.80 -7.44
CA GLU A 183 9.82 -19.86 -6.81
C GLU A 183 8.92 -19.30 -5.70
N GLU A 184 9.43 -18.41 -4.85
CA GLU A 184 8.65 -17.71 -3.81
C GLU A 184 7.59 -16.76 -4.39
N LEU A 185 7.90 -16.08 -5.49
CA LEU A 185 6.92 -15.24 -6.21
C LEU A 185 5.80 -16.08 -6.83
N ASN A 186 6.13 -17.25 -7.36
CA ASN A 186 5.14 -18.20 -7.90
C ASN A 186 4.34 -18.89 -6.80
N SER A 187 4.96 -19.27 -5.68
CA SER A 187 4.29 -19.96 -4.57
C SER A 187 3.31 -19.06 -3.82
N ASN A 188 3.62 -17.76 -3.70
CA ASN A 188 2.71 -16.77 -3.12
C ASN A 188 1.60 -16.33 -4.09
N CYS A 189 1.71 -16.72 -5.37
CA CYS A 189 0.67 -16.60 -6.37
C CYS A 189 -0.15 -17.89 -6.48
N SER A 190 -0.78 -18.31 -5.39
CA SER A 190 -1.84 -19.31 -5.45
C SER A 190 -3.12 -18.70 -6.05
N PHE A 191 -3.12 -18.42 -7.36
CA PHE A 191 -4.37 -18.39 -8.11
C PHE A 191 -4.83 -19.85 -8.24
N ASP A 192 -5.58 -20.34 -7.26
CA ASP A 192 -6.36 -21.56 -7.42
C ASP A 192 -7.57 -21.27 -8.31
N ILE A 193 -7.30 -21.00 -9.59
CA ILE A 193 -8.23 -21.36 -10.65
C ILE A 193 -7.74 -22.71 -11.13
N THR A 194 -8.04 -23.75 -10.36
CA THR A 194 -7.83 -25.13 -10.77
C THR A 194 -8.34 -25.28 -12.20
N GLU A 195 -7.45 -25.68 -13.10
CA GLU A 195 -7.64 -25.86 -14.54
C GLU A 195 -8.96 -26.59 -14.90
N LYS A 196 -9.45 -27.42 -13.97
CA LYS A 196 -10.76 -28.10 -14.02
C LYS A 196 -11.99 -27.18 -14.07
N LYS A 197 -11.99 -26.03 -13.38
CA LYS A 197 -13.12 -25.07 -13.43
C LYS A 197 -13.12 -24.24 -14.70
N LEU A 198 -11.94 -23.98 -15.27
CA LEU A 198 -11.83 -23.31 -16.57
C LEU A 198 -12.21 -24.28 -17.71
N GLN A 199 -11.75 -25.53 -17.63
CA GLN A 199 -12.13 -26.59 -18.58
C GLN A 199 -13.61 -26.96 -18.51
N SER A 200 -14.26 -26.97 -17.33
CA SER A 200 -15.71 -27.25 -17.26
C SER A 200 -16.55 -26.15 -17.92
N VAL A 201 -16.10 -24.90 -17.83
CA VAL A 201 -16.72 -23.74 -18.50
C VAL A 201 -16.42 -23.75 -20.00
N LEU A 202 -15.23 -24.17 -20.40
CA LEU A 202 -14.87 -24.32 -21.82
C LEU A 202 -15.63 -25.49 -22.48
N ASN A 203 -15.76 -26.64 -21.81
CA ASN A 203 -16.39 -27.84 -22.37
C ASN A 203 -17.92 -27.75 -22.44
N THR A 204 -18.57 -26.99 -21.54
CA THR A 204 -20.04 -26.80 -21.60
C THR A 204 -20.49 -25.86 -22.72
N THR A 205 -19.57 -25.14 -23.37
CA THR A 205 -19.92 -24.10 -24.35
C THR A 205 -19.45 -24.42 -25.77
N VAL A 206 -18.82 -25.58 -26.01
CA VAL A 206 -18.04 -25.82 -27.25
C VAL A 206 -18.57 -26.94 -28.15
N ASP A 207 -19.51 -27.77 -27.71
CA ASP A 207 -19.79 -29.02 -28.44
C ASP A 207 -20.74 -28.96 -29.65
N ASN A 208 -21.25 -27.80 -30.09
CA ASN A 208 -22.20 -27.79 -31.22
C ASN A 208 -21.81 -27.04 -32.49
N ASP A 209 -20.68 -26.35 -32.59
CA ASP A 209 -20.39 -25.56 -33.82
C ASP A 209 -18.95 -25.64 -34.36
N ILE A 210 -18.13 -26.57 -33.89
CA ILE A 210 -16.72 -26.68 -34.33
C ILE A 210 -16.57 -27.09 -35.81
N ASN A 211 -17.55 -27.77 -36.41
CA ASN A 211 -17.39 -28.33 -37.75
C ASN A 211 -17.65 -27.36 -38.93
N LYS A 212 -17.79 -26.05 -38.71
CA LYS A 212 -18.12 -25.11 -39.81
C LYS A 212 -17.29 -23.84 -39.97
N ILE A 213 -16.20 -23.62 -39.23
CA ILE A 213 -15.51 -22.33 -39.32
C ILE A 213 -14.04 -22.49 -39.75
N ARG A 214 -13.81 -22.20 -41.04
CA ARG A 214 -12.50 -21.78 -41.55
C ARG A 214 -12.17 -20.41 -40.97
N ILE A 215 -10.93 -20.29 -40.51
CA ILE A 215 -10.24 -19.12 -39.94
C ILE A 215 -10.76 -17.78 -40.52
N HIS A 216 -11.42 -16.97 -39.69
CA HIS A 216 -11.31 -15.50 -39.66
C HIS A 216 -12.01 -14.90 -38.42
N ASP A 217 -11.30 -14.03 -37.71
CA ASP A 217 -11.75 -13.05 -36.70
C ASP A 217 -12.60 -13.49 -35.50
N LEU A 218 -11.92 -13.83 -34.40
CA LEU A 218 -12.49 -13.87 -33.05
C LEU A 218 -12.63 -12.44 -32.50
N ASN A 219 -13.73 -11.76 -32.85
CA ASN A 219 -14.25 -10.67 -32.03
C ASN A 219 -14.96 -11.28 -30.82
N LEU A 220 -14.22 -11.43 -29.71
CA LEU A 220 -14.76 -11.81 -28.41
C LEU A 220 -15.88 -10.84 -28.02
N SER A 221 -17.09 -11.35 -27.81
CA SER A 221 -18.26 -10.53 -27.50
C SER A 221 -18.01 -9.71 -26.22
N ILE A 222 -18.42 -8.45 -26.25
CA ILE A 222 -18.29 -7.49 -25.13
C ILE A 222 -18.95 -8.05 -23.86
N GLU A 223 -19.95 -8.91 -24.01
CA GLU A 223 -20.67 -9.58 -22.94
C GLU A 223 -19.81 -10.65 -22.24
N PHE A 224 -19.05 -11.44 -23.01
CA PHE A 224 -18.07 -12.41 -22.47
C PHE A 224 -16.94 -11.70 -21.70
N MET A 225 -16.44 -10.59 -22.22
CA MET A 225 -15.44 -9.76 -21.53
C MET A 225 -16.02 -9.11 -20.26
N LYS A 226 -17.28 -8.65 -20.28
CA LYS A 226 -17.96 -8.12 -19.08
C LYS A 226 -18.09 -9.18 -17.99
N THR A 227 -18.46 -10.42 -18.34
CA THR A 227 -18.54 -11.51 -17.35
C THR A 227 -17.19 -11.87 -16.73
N ILE A 228 -16.10 -11.78 -17.51
CA ILE A 228 -14.74 -11.93 -16.98
C ILE A 228 -14.38 -10.74 -16.08
N PHE A 229 -14.66 -9.51 -16.51
CA PHE A 229 -14.38 -8.30 -15.71
C PHE A 229 -15.18 -8.24 -14.40
N ASP A 230 -16.44 -8.66 -14.40
CA ASP A 230 -17.27 -8.70 -13.21
C ASP A 230 -16.83 -9.80 -12.24
N LYS A 231 -16.29 -10.92 -12.75
CA LYS A 231 -15.61 -11.94 -11.93
C LYS A 231 -14.20 -11.50 -11.46
N MET A 232 -13.56 -10.54 -12.13
CA MET A 232 -12.26 -9.98 -11.75
C MET A 232 -12.36 -8.83 -10.73
N LYS A 233 -13.56 -8.27 -10.47
CA LYS A 233 -13.78 -7.30 -9.39
C LYS A 233 -13.53 -7.87 -7.99
N ASP A 234 -13.50 -9.19 -7.85
CA ASP A 234 -13.12 -9.87 -6.60
C ASP A 234 -11.61 -9.81 -6.30
N ILE A 235 -10.78 -9.27 -7.19
CA ILE A 235 -9.32 -9.21 -7.03
C ILE A 235 -8.86 -7.91 -6.34
N ASN A 236 -9.40 -7.64 -5.16
CA ASN A 236 -8.96 -6.55 -4.27
C ASN A 236 -7.52 -6.71 -3.71
N LYS A 237 -6.76 -7.71 -4.18
CA LYS A 237 -5.38 -7.99 -3.74
C LYS A 237 -4.30 -7.63 -4.77
N ILE A 238 -4.67 -7.28 -6.01
CA ILE A 238 -3.71 -6.95 -7.09
C ILE A 238 -2.75 -5.80 -6.72
N PRO A 239 -3.18 -4.68 -6.09
CA PRO A 239 -2.27 -3.60 -5.76
C PRO A 239 -1.19 -3.97 -4.73
N LEU A 240 -1.51 -4.86 -3.80
CA LEU A 240 -0.62 -5.35 -2.74
C LEU A 240 0.49 -6.23 -3.32
N TYR A 241 0.10 -7.21 -4.13
CA TYR A 241 1.02 -8.15 -4.79
C TYR A 241 1.91 -7.44 -5.83
N GLN A 242 1.42 -6.36 -6.43
CA GLN A 242 2.22 -5.53 -7.33
C GLN A 242 3.31 -4.76 -6.60
N GLN A 243 3.03 -4.22 -5.41
CA GLN A 243 4.05 -3.54 -4.63
C GLN A 243 5.09 -4.54 -4.10
N GLU A 244 4.65 -5.71 -3.62
CA GLU A 244 5.55 -6.78 -3.19
C GLU A 244 6.42 -7.30 -4.35
N ALA A 245 5.83 -7.54 -5.52
CA ALA A 245 6.56 -7.99 -6.71
C ALA A 245 7.51 -6.89 -7.25
N LYS A 246 7.11 -5.61 -7.19
CA LYS A 246 7.98 -4.49 -7.53
C LYS A 246 9.17 -4.45 -6.56
N LEU A 247 8.93 -4.46 -5.25
CA LEU A 247 9.97 -4.41 -4.21
C LEU A 247 10.96 -5.58 -4.30
N LYS A 248 10.47 -6.79 -4.53
CA LYS A 248 11.32 -7.97 -4.75
C LYS A 248 12.16 -7.85 -6.02
N ALA A 249 11.58 -7.32 -7.10
CA ALA A 249 12.33 -7.06 -8.33
C ALA A 249 13.41 -5.98 -8.11
N ILE A 250 13.13 -4.94 -7.33
CA ILE A 250 14.08 -3.86 -6.99
C ILE A 250 15.26 -4.43 -6.20
N ASN A 251 15.00 -5.19 -5.13
CA ASN A 251 16.04 -5.85 -4.33
C ASN A 251 16.92 -6.74 -5.21
N LEU A 252 16.31 -7.47 -6.14
CA LEU A 252 17.03 -8.33 -7.05
C LEU A 252 17.95 -7.53 -8.01
N TYR A 253 17.47 -6.41 -8.57
CA TYR A 253 18.32 -5.55 -9.41
C TYR A 253 19.52 -4.99 -8.62
N GLU A 254 19.32 -4.60 -7.36
CA GLU A 254 20.39 -4.15 -6.47
C GLU A 254 21.41 -5.24 -6.16
N MET A 255 20.95 -6.47 -5.85
CA MET A 255 21.82 -7.63 -5.65
C MET A 255 22.65 -7.96 -6.90
N MET A 256 22.07 -7.80 -8.08
CA MET A 256 22.75 -8.00 -9.36
C MET A 256 23.64 -6.81 -9.77
N LYS A 257 23.67 -5.71 -8.99
CA LYS A 257 24.33 -4.43 -9.32
C LYS A 257 23.88 -3.85 -10.67
N ILE A 258 22.64 -4.12 -11.06
CA ILE A 258 22.00 -3.60 -12.28
C ILE A 258 21.20 -2.35 -11.89
N PRO A 259 21.31 -1.22 -12.62
CA PRO A 259 20.50 -0.04 -12.36
C PRO A 259 18.98 -0.36 -12.39
N VAL A 260 18.26 -0.01 -11.32
CA VAL A 260 16.82 -0.24 -11.19
C VAL A 260 16.06 0.46 -12.33
N PRO A 261 15.27 -0.26 -13.15
CA PRO A 261 14.61 0.34 -14.30
C PRO A 261 13.46 1.30 -13.93
N ILE A 262 13.15 2.26 -14.80
CA ILE A 262 12.28 3.41 -14.47
C ILE A 262 10.82 2.98 -14.30
N ILE A 263 10.35 1.85 -14.86
CA ILE A 263 9.00 1.34 -14.58
C ILE A 263 8.81 0.80 -13.16
N TYR A 264 9.91 0.48 -12.48
CA TYR A 264 9.95 0.11 -11.06
C TYR A 264 10.09 1.35 -10.16
N LEU A 265 10.45 2.49 -10.75
CA LEU A 265 10.46 3.80 -10.09
C LEU A 265 9.14 4.50 -10.39
N PHE A 266 8.41 4.88 -9.34
CA PHE A 266 7.15 5.62 -9.42
C PHE A 266 7.18 6.72 -10.49
N ASP A 267 6.06 6.89 -11.20
CA ASP A 267 5.95 8.00 -12.14
C ASP A 267 6.18 9.33 -11.42
N LYS A 268 6.70 10.36 -12.10
CA LYS A 268 7.03 11.65 -11.47
C LYS A 268 5.79 12.32 -10.85
N GLU A 269 4.60 12.07 -11.43
CA GLU A 269 3.31 12.46 -10.86
C GLU A 269 2.95 11.63 -9.61
N GLN A 270 3.17 10.32 -9.61
CA GLN A 270 2.96 9.45 -8.44
C GLN A 270 3.94 9.77 -7.30
N LEU A 271 5.17 10.17 -7.60
CA LEU A 271 6.12 10.67 -6.62
C LEU A 271 5.60 11.95 -5.94
N SER A 272 4.91 12.84 -6.67
CA SER A 272 4.33 14.03 -6.06
C SER A 272 3.18 13.70 -5.11
N GLU A 273 2.35 12.69 -5.43
CA GLU A 273 1.31 12.16 -4.53
C GLU A 273 1.89 11.56 -3.24
N LEU A 274 3.08 10.96 -3.30
CA LEU A 274 3.79 10.48 -2.10
C LEU A 274 4.24 11.60 -1.16
N PHE A 275 4.28 12.87 -1.58
CA PHE A 275 4.69 13.98 -0.72
C PHE A 275 3.51 14.73 -0.09
N TYR A 276 2.29 14.55 -0.58
CA TYR A 276 1.11 15.17 0.01
C TYR A 276 0.73 14.49 1.33
N GLN A 277 0.32 15.30 2.32
CA GLN A 277 -0.29 14.76 3.53
C GLN A 277 -1.69 14.22 3.25
N PRO A 278 -2.02 13.02 3.73
CA PRO A 278 -3.40 12.58 3.85
C PRO A 278 -4.17 13.59 4.70
N LYS A 279 -5.31 14.08 4.18
CA LYS A 279 -6.21 14.94 4.94
C LYS A 279 -6.90 14.17 6.06
N GLU A 280 -7.51 14.91 6.99
CA GLU A 280 -8.36 14.32 8.00
C GLU A 280 -9.50 13.52 7.37
N LEU A 281 -9.86 12.40 8.01
CA LEU A 281 -10.96 11.56 7.59
C LEU A 281 -12.06 11.64 8.65
N LYS A 282 -13.22 12.17 8.26
CA LYS A 282 -14.41 12.28 9.12
C LYS A 282 -15.53 11.44 8.51
N ILE A 283 -15.90 10.36 9.18
CA ILE A 283 -16.93 9.42 8.70
C ILE A 283 -18.06 9.42 9.72
N VAL A 284 -19.25 9.84 9.31
CA VAL A 284 -20.47 9.73 10.12
C VAL A 284 -21.03 8.33 9.88
N LEU A 285 -21.25 7.55 10.94
CA LEU A 285 -21.89 6.25 10.81
C LEU A 285 -23.36 6.45 10.40
N SER A 286 -23.80 5.78 9.34
CA SER A 286 -25.19 5.88 8.90
C SER A 286 -26.12 5.15 9.87
N ASN A 287 -27.36 5.65 9.99
CA ASN A 287 -28.44 5.01 10.74
C ASN A 287 -29.39 4.26 9.78
N ASP A 288 -28.85 3.74 8.67
CA ASP A 288 -29.64 3.06 7.66
C ASP A 288 -30.28 1.82 8.27
N LYS A 289 -31.61 1.81 8.35
CA LYS A 289 -32.35 0.73 9.00
C LYS A 289 -32.10 -0.59 8.26
N CYS A 290 -31.50 -1.53 8.95
CA CYS A 290 -31.39 -2.93 8.56
C CYS A 290 -32.23 -3.72 9.57
N ASN A 291 -33.25 -4.43 9.09
CA ASN A 291 -34.20 -5.12 9.98
C ASN A 291 -33.68 -6.46 10.53
N ASP A 292 -32.56 -6.95 9.99
CA ASP A 292 -32.01 -8.25 10.35
C ASP A 292 -30.77 -8.08 11.24
N ASN A 293 -30.59 -8.95 12.23
CA ASN A 293 -29.31 -9.03 12.96
C ASN A 293 -28.31 -9.88 12.18
N MET A 294 -27.03 -9.52 12.25
CA MET A 294 -25.96 -10.30 11.64
C MET A 294 -25.44 -11.36 12.63
N SER A 295 -25.30 -12.60 12.16
CA SER A 295 -24.81 -13.69 13.00
C SER A 295 -23.34 -13.48 13.40
N ILE A 296 -22.96 -13.92 14.61
CA ILE A 296 -21.57 -13.85 15.10
C ILE A 296 -20.59 -14.51 14.12
N LYS A 297 -20.98 -15.63 13.48
CA LYS A 297 -20.16 -16.33 12.50
C LYS A 297 -19.83 -15.45 11.28
N GLU A 298 -20.81 -14.71 10.80
CA GLU A 298 -20.63 -13.81 9.66
C GLU A 298 -19.81 -12.58 10.02
N VAL A 299 -20.07 -11.98 11.19
CA VAL A 299 -19.27 -10.88 11.75
C VAL A 299 -17.81 -11.29 11.86
N THR A 300 -17.55 -12.46 12.44
CA THR A 300 -16.18 -12.98 12.65
C THR A 300 -15.46 -13.19 11.31
N LYS A 301 -16.15 -13.75 10.30
CA LYS A 301 -15.58 -13.93 8.97
C LYS A 301 -15.15 -12.61 8.32
N GLN A 302 -15.97 -11.57 8.45
CA GLN A 302 -15.65 -10.25 7.91
C GLN A 302 -14.54 -9.56 8.71
N SER A 303 -14.56 -9.70 10.05
CA SER A 303 -13.54 -9.19 10.98
C SER A 303 -12.12 -9.63 10.60
N HIS A 304 -11.94 -10.92 10.32
CA HIS A 304 -10.64 -11.46 9.88
C HIS A 304 -10.09 -10.80 8.61
N LYS A 305 -10.95 -10.29 7.71
CA LYS A 305 -10.49 -9.59 6.51
C LYS A 305 -9.76 -8.29 6.90
N PHE A 306 -10.34 -7.51 7.80
CA PHE A 306 -9.79 -6.23 8.23
C PHE A 306 -8.50 -6.40 9.02
N GLU A 307 -8.51 -7.34 9.97
CA GLU A 307 -7.33 -7.69 10.76
C GLU A 307 -6.15 -8.12 9.88
N ASN A 308 -6.36 -9.10 8.99
CA ASN A 308 -5.30 -9.57 8.09
C ASN A 308 -4.79 -8.45 7.17
N THR A 309 -5.67 -7.60 6.65
CA THR A 309 -5.29 -6.54 5.71
C THR A 309 -4.36 -5.52 6.38
N LEU A 310 -4.69 -5.07 7.59
CA LEU A 310 -3.85 -4.13 8.34
C LEU A 310 -2.57 -4.80 8.87
N PHE A 311 -2.69 -6.03 9.37
CA PHE A 311 -1.56 -6.82 9.87
C PHE A 311 -0.49 -7.02 8.79
N MET A 312 -0.89 -7.42 7.58
CA MET A 312 0.05 -7.61 6.46
C MET A 312 0.78 -6.32 6.08
N ALA A 313 0.11 -5.17 6.12
CA ALA A 313 0.76 -3.89 5.81
C ALA A 313 1.75 -3.47 6.90
N LYS A 314 1.42 -3.69 8.18
CA LYS A 314 2.31 -3.39 9.30
C LYS A 314 3.53 -4.31 9.35
N ARG A 315 3.36 -5.60 9.08
CA ARG A 315 4.45 -6.58 9.06
C ARG A 315 5.56 -6.22 8.05
N GLN A 316 5.20 -5.58 6.94
CA GLN A 316 6.20 -5.07 5.98
C GLN A 316 7.14 -4.03 6.59
N ILE A 317 6.73 -3.31 7.64
CA ILE A 317 7.58 -2.37 8.38
C ILE A 317 8.62 -3.16 9.20
N ASP A 318 8.17 -4.22 9.87
CA ASP A 318 9.02 -5.09 10.69
C ASP A 318 10.10 -5.78 9.82
N ASP A 319 9.75 -6.10 8.56
CA ASP A 319 10.64 -6.75 7.60
C ASP A 319 11.71 -5.82 6.95
N LEU A 320 11.70 -4.50 7.19
CA LEU A 320 12.61 -3.55 6.52
C LEU A 320 14.09 -3.66 6.93
N GLY A 321 14.40 -4.32 8.04
CA GLY A 321 15.77 -4.51 8.54
C GLY A 321 16.42 -3.29 9.22
N ASP A 322 16.22 -2.06 8.73
CA ASP A 322 16.68 -0.82 9.37
C ASP A 322 15.51 0.06 9.85
N ILE A 323 14.99 -0.27 11.03
CA ILE A 323 13.88 0.48 11.64
C ILE A 323 14.25 1.94 11.96
N LYS A 324 15.54 2.26 12.15
CA LYS A 324 15.98 3.63 12.44
C LYS A 324 15.87 4.50 11.20
N HIS A 325 16.30 3.99 10.04
CA HIS A 325 16.11 4.68 8.77
C HIS A 325 14.62 4.82 8.43
N TYR A 326 13.80 3.79 8.68
CA TYR A 326 12.35 3.92 8.54
C TYR A 326 11.78 5.03 9.45
N SER A 327 12.17 5.06 10.73
CA SER A 327 11.75 6.13 11.64
C SER A 327 12.14 7.51 11.12
N TYR A 328 13.39 7.69 10.69
CA TYR A 328 13.87 8.94 10.09
C TYR A 328 13.00 9.36 8.91
N ILE A 329 12.72 8.45 7.99
CA ILE A 329 11.88 8.71 6.83
C ILE A 329 10.46 9.08 7.24
N THR A 330 9.83 8.35 8.16
CA THR A 330 8.49 8.70 8.63
C THR A 330 8.47 10.08 9.29
N ASP A 331 9.52 10.44 10.03
CA ASP A 331 9.64 11.74 10.70
C ASP A 331 9.77 12.90 9.71
N LEU A 332 10.41 12.67 8.55
CA LEU A 332 10.42 13.65 7.47
C LEU A 332 8.99 13.99 6.99
N PHE A 333 8.05 13.06 7.05
CA PHE A 333 6.66 13.33 6.69
C PHE A 333 5.82 13.82 7.87
N LYS A 334 6.30 13.82 9.11
CA LYS A 334 5.52 14.30 10.26
C LYS A 334 5.60 15.81 10.42
N ILE A 335 4.78 16.55 9.65
CA ILE A 335 4.68 18.02 9.75
C ILE A 335 4.29 18.52 11.14
N SER A 336 3.61 17.69 11.93
CA SER A 336 3.25 18.00 13.32
C SER A 336 4.45 18.48 14.15
N ASN A 337 5.58 17.77 14.11
CA ASN A 337 6.74 18.07 14.95
C ASN A 337 7.72 19.04 14.28
N THR A 338 7.87 18.94 12.96
CA THR A 338 8.89 19.69 12.21
C THR A 338 8.48 21.12 11.88
N SER A 339 7.18 21.41 11.75
CA SER A 339 6.70 22.74 11.32
C SER A 339 5.51 23.27 12.13
N ILE A 340 4.43 22.48 12.29
CA ILE A 340 3.20 22.96 12.93
C ILE A 340 3.45 23.28 14.40
N LYS A 341 3.99 22.34 15.18
CA LYS A 341 4.17 22.49 16.63
C LYS A 341 5.00 23.73 16.99
N PRO A 342 6.18 24.00 16.42
CA PRO A 342 6.94 25.21 16.72
C PRO A 342 6.17 26.52 16.46
N ILE A 343 5.41 26.59 15.36
CA ILE A 343 4.60 27.77 15.03
C ILE A 343 3.43 27.90 15.99
N ALA A 344 2.73 26.79 16.23
CA ALA A 344 1.60 26.72 17.14
C ALA A 344 1.99 27.12 18.56
N GLN A 345 3.14 26.67 19.08
CA GLN A 345 3.66 27.09 20.39
C GLN A 345 3.90 28.59 20.47
N LYS A 346 4.38 29.22 19.39
CA LYS A 346 4.56 30.69 19.36
C LYS A 346 3.22 31.43 19.38
N ILE A 347 2.23 30.93 18.63
CA ILE A 347 0.89 31.53 18.56
C ILE A 347 0.14 31.37 19.88
N THR A 348 0.16 30.17 20.47
CA THR A 348 -0.61 29.86 21.69
C THR A 348 0.12 30.24 22.96
N LYS A 349 1.45 30.40 22.92
CA LYS A 349 2.33 30.54 24.08
C LYS A 349 2.32 29.32 25.03
N TYR A 350 1.70 28.22 24.62
CA TYR A 350 1.67 26.98 25.37
C TYR A 350 2.82 26.06 24.96
N ARG A 351 3.33 25.29 25.91
CA ARG A 351 4.14 24.11 25.60
C ARG A 351 3.19 22.99 25.18
N ILE A 352 3.11 22.73 23.88
CA ILE A 352 2.18 21.73 23.33
C ILE A 352 2.88 20.45 22.83
N SER A 353 2.08 19.41 22.63
CA SER A 353 2.39 18.12 22.01
C SER A 353 1.55 17.89 20.75
N GLN A 354 1.73 16.74 20.10
CA GLN A 354 0.87 16.34 18.99
C GLN A 354 -0.59 16.12 19.42
N ALA A 355 -0.85 15.68 20.65
CA ALA A 355 -2.21 15.47 21.16
C ALA A 355 -3.02 16.77 21.20
N PHE A 356 -2.41 17.89 21.61
CA PHE A 356 -3.05 19.21 21.55
C PHE A 356 -3.50 19.55 20.13
N LEU A 357 -2.64 19.32 19.13
CA LEU A 357 -2.94 19.62 17.74
C LEU A 357 -4.09 18.74 17.21
N LYS A 358 -4.09 17.44 17.51
CA LYS A 358 -5.19 16.52 17.15
C LYS A 358 -6.52 16.96 17.76
N MET A 359 -6.51 17.39 19.02
CA MET A 359 -7.72 17.89 19.67
C MET A 359 -8.20 19.21 19.05
N CYS A 360 -7.30 20.11 18.64
CA CYS A 360 -7.69 21.29 17.86
C CYS A 360 -8.39 20.90 16.55
N GLU A 361 -7.87 19.91 15.81
CA GLU A 361 -8.54 19.43 14.59
C GLU A 361 -9.96 18.93 14.88
N ILE A 362 -10.14 18.16 15.94
CA ILE A 362 -11.44 17.60 16.33
C ILE A 362 -12.41 18.72 16.74
N LEU A 363 -12.00 19.63 17.62
CA LEU A 363 -12.85 20.73 18.11
C LEU A 363 -13.35 21.66 17.00
N TYR A 364 -12.53 21.88 15.95
CA TYR A 364 -12.90 22.76 14.84
C TYR A 364 -13.66 22.04 13.72
N ASN A 365 -13.45 20.74 13.53
CA ASN A 365 -14.14 19.98 12.48
C ASN A 365 -15.41 19.27 12.95
N VAL A 366 -15.61 19.17 14.26
CA VAL A 366 -16.75 18.49 14.87
C VAL A 366 -17.39 19.40 15.90
N GLU A 367 -18.71 19.47 15.87
CA GLU A 367 -19.55 20.22 16.81
C GLU A 367 -19.61 19.48 18.16
N LEU A 368 -18.45 19.31 18.81
CA LEU A 368 -18.34 18.63 20.09
C LEU A 368 -18.88 19.48 21.24
N ILE A 369 -18.75 20.81 21.12
CA ILE A 369 -19.27 21.79 22.07
C ILE A 369 -20.42 22.54 21.39
N ASP A 370 -21.61 22.45 21.96
CA ASP A 370 -22.86 23.00 21.42
C ASP A 370 -23.51 24.05 22.34
N LYS A 371 -22.84 24.44 23.41
CA LYS A 371 -23.32 25.41 24.41
C LYS A 371 -22.19 26.22 25.03
N ASN A 372 -22.57 27.33 25.69
CA ASN A 372 -21.63 28.31 26.25
C ASN A 372 -21.17 27.98 27.68
N ASP A 373 -21.76 26.99 28.35
CA ASP A 373 -21.31 26.50 29.66
C ASP A 373 -21.21 24.98 29.63
N ILE A 374 -19.98 24.48 29.82
CA ILE A 374 -19.68 23.06 29.74
C ILE A 374 -18.86 22.61 30.95
N ASN A 375 -19.26 21.47 31.51
CA ASN A 375 -18.44 20.68 32.42
C ASN A 375 -17.85 19.51 31.65
N VAL A 376 -16.52 19.42 31.61
CA VAL A 376 -15.80 18.41 30.83
C VAL A 376 -15.01 17.50 31.77
N PHE A 377 -15.07 16.19 31.54
CA PHE A 377 -14.21 15.23 32.21
C PHE A 377 -13.23 14.60 31.24
N HIS A 378 -11.94 14.79 31.53
CA HIS A 378 -10.83 14.28 30.72
C HIS A 378 -10.26 13.00 31.34
N VAL A 379 -10.35 11.88 30.63
CA VAL A 379 -9.95 10.55 31.09
C VAL A 379 -8.62 10.15 30.46
N CYS A 380 -7.73 9.55 31.26
CA CYS A 380 -6.35 9.24 30.84
C CYS A 380 -5.60 10.48 30.31
N GLU A 381 -5.78 11.62 30.95
CA GLU A 381 -5.48 12.92 30.33
C GLU A 381 -4.01 13.34 30.42
N ALA A 382 -3.22 12.79 31.36
CA ALA A 382 -1.82 13.19 31.47
C ALA A 382 -1.06 13.00 30.16
N PRO A 383 -0.24 13.98 29.75
CA PRO A 383 0.20 15.14 30.53
C PRO A 383 -0.70 16.40 30.43
N GLY A 384 -1.90 16.33 29.87
CA GLY A 384 -2.94 17.39 29.94
C GLY A 384 -3.15 18.19 28.66
N GLN A 385 -2.97 17.56 27.51
CA GLN A 385 -2.89 18.27 26.23
C GLN A 385 -4.25 18.52 25.58
N PHE A 386 -5.27 17.72 25.91
CA PHE A 386 -6.64 18.04 25.51
C PHE A 386 -7.20 19.15 26.38
N ILE A 387 -6.87 19.18 27.68
CA ILE A 387 -7.23 20.31 28.56
C ILE A 387 -6.75 21.64 27.95
N LEU A 388 -5.47 21.74 27.57
CA LEU A 388 -4.94 22.98 26.97
C LEU A 388 -5.64 23.33 25.65
N ALA A 389 -5.98 22.34 24.81
CA ALA A 389 -6.67 22.56 23.56
C ALA A 389 -8.10 23.07 23.79
N PHE A 390 -8.82 22.51 24.76
CA PHE A 390 -10.14 22.98 25.20
C PHE A 390 -10.07 24.38 25.78
N THR A 391 -9.17 24.64 26.73
CA THR A 391 -8.95 25.97 27.31
C THR A 391 -8.80 27.00 26.20
N ARG A 392 -7.90 26.74 25.24
CA ARG A 392 -7.63 27.67 24.14
C ARG A 392 -8.83 27.87 23.22
N TYR A 393 -9.57 26.81 22.92
CA TYR A 393 -10.75 26.85 22.06
C TYR A 393 -11.90 27.63 22.70
N CYS A 394 -12.15 27.38 23.98
CA CYS A 394 -13.20 28.00 24.79
C CYS A 394 -12.91 29.47 25.07
N GLU A 395 -11.67 29.83 25.43
CA GLU A 395 -11.23 31.23 25.60
C GLU A 395 -11.50 32.06 24.34
N LYS A 396 -11.20 31.49 23.16
CA LYS A 396 -11.41 32.19 21.88
C LYS A 396 -12.88 32.43 21.54
N ARG A 397 -13.78 31.66 22.14
CA ARG A 397 -15.22 31.66 21.85
C ARG A 397 -16.06 32.15 23.03
N ASN A 398 -15.42 32.61 24.11
CA ASN A 398 -16.07 33.01 25.36
C ASN A 398 -17.00 31.92 25.92
N ILE A 399 -16.55 30.66 25.87
CA ILE A 399 -17.27 29.51 26.45
C ILE A 399 -16.76 29.30 27.88
N ASN A 400 -17.67 29.22 28.85
CA ASN A 400 -17.37 28.85 30.22
C ASN A 400 -16.98 27.36 30.26
N TYR A 401 -15.71 27.09 30.58
CA TYR A 401 -15.11 25.77 30.54
C TYR A 401 -14.68 25.33 31.93
N ASN A 402 -15.52 24.52 32.57
CA ASN A 402 -15.23 23.83 33.80
C ASN A 402 -14.71 22.43 33.48
N TRP A 403 -13.65 21.99 34.15
CA TRP A 403 -13.08 20.69 33.88
C TRP A 403 -12.65 19.94 35.14
N LYS A 404 -12.78 18.62 35.05
CA LYS A 404 -12.12 17.64 35.91
C LYS A 404 -11.29 16.71 35.03
N ALA A 405 -10.29 16.06 35.60
CA ALA A 405 -9.47 15.11 34.87
C ALA A 405 -9.06 13.93 35.72
N THR A 406 -8.75 12.80 35.09
CA THR A 406 -8.15 11.63 35.73
C THR A 406 -7.02 11.06 34.90
N THR A 407 -6.04 10.46 35.57
CA THR A 407 -4.91 9.77 34.96
C THR A 407 -4.30 8.82 35.99
N LEU A 408 -3.59 7.80 35.51
CA LEU A 408 -2.86 6.88 36.36
C LEU A 408 -1.68 7.62 37.04
N ARG A 409 -1.64 7.65 38.38
CA ARG A 409 -0.59 8.37 39.13
C ARG A 409 0.84 7.91 38.83
N ASN A 410 1.02 6.62 38.57
CA ASN A 410 2.30 6.02 38.19
C ASN A 410 2.50 5.93 36.66
N GLY A 411 1.69 6.66 35.89
CA GLY A 411 1.73 6.72 34.44
C GLY A 411 2.60 7.87 33.91
N LEU A 412 2.04 8.63 32.97
CA LEU A 412 2.71 9.79 32.39
C LEU A 412 2.81 10.94 33.40
N GLY A 413 4.00 11.56 33.49
CA GLY A 413 4.27 12.64 34.44
C GLY A 413 3.63 13.98 34.05
N ASP A 414 3.60 14.90 35.02
CA ASP A 414 3.05 16.26 34.88
C ASP A 414 3.99 17.22 34.12
N THR A 415 4.28 16.88 32.87
CA THR A 415 5.27 17.59 32.02
C THR A 415 4.94 19.08 31.85
N TYR A 416 3.67 19.46 31.98
CA TYR A 416 3.18 20.82 31.76
C TYR A 416 2.67 21.51 33.03
N GLY A 417 2.80 20.88 34.21
CA GLY A 417 2.41 21.46 35.49
C GLY A 417 0.89 21.51 35.75
N LEU A 418 0.08 20.84 34.93
CA LEU A 418 -1.39 20.89 35.04
C LEU A 418 -1.91 20.13 36.24
N ILE A 419 -1.24 19.05 36.65
CA ILE A 419 -1.59 18.29 37.86
C ILE A 419 -1.25 19.12 39.09
N LYS A 420 0.02 19.55 39.20
CA LYS A 420 0.52 20.30 40.34
C LYS A 420 -0.24 21.61 40.57
N ASN A 421 -0.60 22.32 39.52
CA ASN A 421 -1.22 23.65 39.60
C ASN A 421 -2.76 23.62 39.72
N ASN A 422 -3.41 22.46 39.60
CA ASN A 422 -4.87 22.34 39.62
C ASN A 422 -5.33 21.10 40.41
N GLN A 423 -4.71 20.81 41.55
CA GLN A 423 -4.88 19.53 42.27
C GLN A 423 -6.35 19.19 42.56
N ASP A 424 -7.18 20.20 42.86
CA ASP A 424 -8.62 20.09 43.11
C ASP A 424 -9.44 19.65 41.88
N LYS A 425 -8.87 19.79 40.68
CA LYS A 425 -9.48 19.38 39.42
C LYS A 425 -9.14 17.95 39.01
N TRP A 426 -8.20 17.29 39.68
CA TRP A 426 -7.82 15.91 39.38
C TRP A 426 -8.54 14.92 40.31
N LYS A 427 -9.31 14.01 39.72
CA LYS A 427 -10.01 12.91 40.42
C LYS A 427 -9.24 11.62 40.19
N PHE A 428 -8.79 10.96 41.26
CA PHE A 428 -8.04 9.71 41.17
C PHE A 428 -8.83 8.47 41.63
N GLY A 429 -10.14 8.64 41.86
CA GLY A 429 -11.03 7.54 42.21
C GLY A 429 -10.97 7.21 43.69
N LYS A 430 -11.61 6.10 44.05
CA LYS A 430 -11.79 5.66 45.44
C LYS A 430 -10.48 5.19 46.08
N ASP A 431 -9.59 4.60 45.29
CA ASP A 431 -8.29 4.11 45.75
C ASP A 431 -7.13 5.08 45.50
N ASP A 432 -7.44 6.30 45.02
CA ASP A 432 -6.48 7.36 44.68
C ASP A 432 -5.44 6.97 43.60
N THR A 433 -5.65 5.92 42.81
CA THR A 433 -4.70 5.50 41.75
C THR A 433 -4.93 6.17 40.40
N GLY A 434 -6.18 6.54 40.11
CA GLY A 434 -6.64 6.96 38.79
C GLY A 434 -6.72 5.83 37.77
N ASP A 435 -6.65 4.56 38.21
CA ASP A 435 -6.78 3.40 37.34
C ASP A 435 -8.24 3.19 36.94
N ILE A 436 -8.54 3.43 35.67
CA ILE A 436 -9.87 3.26 35.10
C ILE A 436 -10.27 1.79 34.93
N THR A 437 -9.37 0.84 35.15
CA THR A 437 -9.68 -0.60 35.11
C THR A 437 -10.21 -1.13 36.45
N VAL A 438 -10.20 -0.29 37.49
CA VAL A 438 -10.77 -0.58 38.80
C VAL A 438 -12.21 -0.08 38.85
N ILE A 439 -13.16 -0.99 39.03
CA ILE A 439 -14.60 -0.69 39.02
C ILE A 439 -14.98 0.37 40.06
N ASP A 440 -14.40 0.28 41.26
CA ASP A 440 -14.68 1.23 42.34
C ASP A 440 -14.26 2.66 41.97
N ASN A 441 -13.21 2.83 41.16
CA ASN A 441 -12.82 4.13 40.63
C ASN A 441 -13.81 4.63 39.59
N ILE A 442 -14.22 3.76 38.64
CA ILE A 442 -15.24 4.10 37.64
C ILE A 442 -16.54 4.56 38.32
N LEU A 443 -16.99 3.82 39.34
CA LEU A 443 -18.20 4.16 40.10
C LEU A 443 -18.04 5.48 40.85
N ASN A 444 -16.89 5.73 41.46
CA ASN A 444 -16.61 7.01 42.12
C ASN A 444 -16.59 8.18 41.13
N PHE A 445 -16.03 7.99 39.92
CA PHE A 445 -16.10 9.02 38.88
C PHE A 445 -17.55 9.32 38.47
N ALA A 446 -18.37 8.28 38.36
CA ALA A 446 -19.77 8.34 37.93
C ALA A 446 -20.73 8.97 38.94
N GLU A 447 -20.29 9.25 40.18
CA GLU A 447 -21.02 10.08 41.16
C GLU A 447 -21.27 11.50 40.65
N GLU A 448 -20.42 11.97 39.73
CA GLU A 448 -20.56 13.25 39.04
C GLU A 448 -20.83 13.01 37.55
N LYS A 449 -21.69 13.85 36.96
CA LYS A 449 -22.05 13.77 35.55
C LYS A 449 -21.51 14.97 34.79
N PHE A 450 -21.04 14.76 33.57
CA PHE A 450 -20.40 15.79 32.76
C PHE A 450 -21.10 15.98 31.41
N ASP A 451 -20.99 17.18 30.86
CA ASP A 451 -21.57 17.54 29.57
C ASP A 451 -20.75 16.97 28.42
N ILE A 452 -19.43 16.90 28.60
CA ILE A 452 -18.51 16.34 27.62
C ILE A 452 -17.52 15.41 28.31
N LEU A 453 -17.26 14.24 27.71
CA LEU A 453 -16.13 13.40 28.09
C LEU A 453 -15.11 13.31 26.98
N THR A 454 -13.83 13.45 27.33
CA THR A 454 -12.75 13.10 26.41
C THR A 454 -11.86 12.02 27.00
N SER A 455 -11.26 11.20 26.15
CA SER A 455 -10.35 10.16 26.60
C SER A 455 -9.19 9.96 25.63
N ASP A 456 -7.96 10.07 26.13
CA ASP A 456 -6.74 9.82 25.35
C ASP A 456 -6.00 8.56 25.86
N CYS A 457 -6.75 7.55 26.34
CA CYS A 457 -6.18 6.33 26.88
C CYS A 457 -5.33 5.55 25.85
N GLY A 458 -4.13 5.15 26.27
CA GLY A 458 -3.26 4.27 25.51
C GLY A 458 -2.09 3.79 26.36
N LEU A 459 -1.52 2.65 25.98
CA LEU A 459 -0.29 2.13 26.54
C LEU A 459 0.77 2.00 25.45
N PRO A 460 2.07 2.03 25.80
CA PRO A 460 3.12 1.58 24.91
C PRO A 460 2.83 0.13 24.46
N THR A 461 2.88 -0.11 23.16
CA THR A 461 2.74 -1.44 22.56
C THR A 461 4.09 -1.84 21.94
N VAL A 462 4.42 -3.12 22.06
CA VAL A 462 5.65 -3.68 21.44
C VAL A 462 5.32 -4.26 20.06
N ASP A 463 4.13 -4.84 19.90
CA ASP A 463 3.67 -5.43 18.65
C ASP A 463 2.45 -4.68 18.10
N PHE A 464 2.72 -3.82 17.11
CA PHE A 464 1.66 -3.05 16.47
C PHE A 464 0.60 -3.92 15.77
N GLY A 465 0.89 -5.19 15.48
CA GLY A 465 -0.06 -6.15 14.93
C GLY A 465 -1.14 -6.58 15.93
N PHE A 466 -0.81 -6.64 17.21
CA PHE A 466 -1.72 -7.07 18.30
C PHE A 466 -2.18 -5.92 19.20
N GLN A 467 -1.93 -4.67 18.81
CA GLN A 467 -2.25 -3.48 19.61
C GLN A 467 -3.72 -3.41 20.09
N GLU A 468 -4.69 -3.87 19.28
CA GLU A 468 -6.09 -3.89 19.70
C GLU A 468 -6.32 -4.87 20.86
N GLU A 469 -5.73 -6.07 20.78
CA GLU A 469 -5.84 -7.11 21.81
C GLU A 469 -5.22 -6.63 23.13
N GLU A 470 -4.01 -6.07 23.07
CA GLU A 470 -3.29 -5.56 24.24
C GLU A 470 -4.07 -4.44 24.97
N LEU A 471 -4.78 -3.60 24.21
CA LEU A 471 -5.51 -2.45 24.75
C LEU A 471 -6.99 -2.75 25.04
N LEU A 472 -7.46 -3.96 24.79
CA LEU A 472 -8.89 -4.30 24.83
C LEU A 472 -9.53 -3.99 26.18
N LYS A 473 -8.89 -4.37 27.29
CA LYS A 473 -9.40 -4.11 28.65
C LYS A 473 -9.52 -2.62 28.92
N ILE A 474 -8.48 -1.86 28.59
CA ILE A 474 -8.47 -0.40 28.78
C ILE A 474 -9.52 0.25 27.91
N ASN A 475 -9.65 -0.18 26.65
CA ASN A 475 -10.65 0.33 25.72
C ASN A 475 -12.09 0.10 26.24
N PHE A 476 -12.34 -1.09 26.77
CA PHE A 476 -13.63 -1.41 27.37
C PHE A 476 -13.92 -0.58 28.62
N CYS A 477 -12.91 -0.40 29.48
CA CYS A 477 -13.05 0.38 30.71
C CYS A 477 -13.22 1.89 30.45
N GLN A 478 -12.51 2.46 29.46
CA GLN A 478 -12.72 3.88 29.08
C GLN A 478 -14.11 4.12 28.53
N LEU A 479 -14.64 3.21 27.70
CA LEU A 479 -15.98 3.31 27.15
C LEU A 479 -17.04 3.17 28.24
N THR A 480 -16.84 2.24 29.18
CA THR A 480 -17.72 2.11 30.35
C THR A 480 -17.68 3.39 31.20
N THR A 481 -16.51 3.95 31.44
CA THR A 481 -16.36 5.23 32.16
C THR A 481 -17.10 6.35 31.44
N ILE A 482 -17.00 6.41 30.11
CA ILE A 482 -17.71 7.40 29.29
C ILE A 482 -19.22 7.28 29.48
N LEU A 483 -19.78 6.09 29.25
CA LEU A 483 -21.22 5.85 29.37
C LEU A 483 -21.74 6.11 30.79
N LEU A 484 -20.94 5.83 31.82
CA LEU A 484 -21.35 6.02 33.21
C LEU A 484 -21.17 7.45 33.73
N CYS A 485 -20.29 8.27 33.17
CA CYS A 485 -20.04 9.63 33.66
C CYS A 485 -20.71 10.71 32.79
N LEU A 486 -21.20 10.38 31.60
CA LEU A 486 -21.81 11.35 30.70
C LEU A 486 -23.27 11.68 31.11
N LYS A 487 -23.66 12.95 31.01
CA LYS A 487 -25.05 13.40 31.13
C LYS A 487 -25.85 13.00 29.89
N GLU A 488 -27.16 12.83 30.05
CA GLU A 488 -28.08 12.80 28.92
C GLU A 488 -27.89 14.04 28.03
N ASN A 489 -27.95 13.86 26.71
CA ASN A 489 -27.62 14.85 25.69
C ASN A 489 -26.15 15.32 25.67
N GLY A 490 -25.27 14.72 26.47
CA GLY A 490 -23.84 14.99 26.46
C GLY A 490 -23.13 14.41 25.23
N ASN A 491 -21.91 14.90 24.99
CA ASN A 491 -21.06 14.48 23.87
C ASN A 491 -19.77 13.82 24.38
N CYS A 492 -19.11 13.00 23.56
CA CYS A 492 -17.81 12.46 23.94
C CYS A 492 -16.85 12.29 22.76
N CYS A 493 -15.56 12.23 23.04
CA CYS A 493 -14.50 11.93 22.08
C CYS A 493 -13.44 11.06 22.73
N PHE A 494 -13.17 9.87 22.18
CA PHE A 494 -12.16 8.98 22.75
C PHE A 494 -11.23 8.39 21.69
N LYS A 495 -9.97 8.19 22.07
CA LYS A 495 -8.96 7.51 21.27
C LYS A 495 -9.18 5.99 21.30
N THR A 496 -9.02 5.37 20.14
CA THR A 496 -8.92 3.91 20.01
C THR A 496 -8.00 3.55 18.85
N PHE A 497 -7.81 2.26 18.59
CA PHE A 497 -6.88 1.75 17.60
C PHE A 497 -7.57 0.75 16.66
N LEU A 498 -7.34 0.92 15.36
CA LEU A 498 -7.76 -0.01 14.32
C LEU A 498 -7.13 -1.40 14.52
N PRO A 499 -7.84 -2.49 14.18
CA PRO A 499 -9.05 -2.52 13.33
C PRO A 499 -10.42 -2.42 14.04
N ILE A 500 -10.52 -2.58 15.37
CA ILE A 500 -11.76 -2.55 16.17
C ILE A 500 -12.68 -3.73 15.80
N VAL A 501 -12.14 -4.95 15.78
CA VAL A 501 -12.89 -6.15 15.36
C VAL A 501 -12.92 -7.26 16.40
N TYR A 502 -12.33 -7.06 17.58
CA TYR A 502 -12.39 -8.06 18.65
C TYR A 502 -13.82 -8.20 19.19
N PRO A 503 -14.28 -9.41 19.56
CA PRO A 503 -15.64 -9.67 20.03
C PRO A 503 -16.17 -8.69 21.08
N LEU A 504 -15.36 -8.46 22.11
CA LEU A 504 -15.73 -7.58 23.22
C LEU A 504 -15.77 -6.10 22.79
N ASN A 505 -14.86 -5.68 21.90
CA ASN A 505 -14.87 -4.34 21.32
C ASN A 505 -16.12 -4.12 20.46
N LEU A 506 -16.41 -5.03 19.53
CA LEU A 506 -17.60 -4.92 18.69
C LEU A 506 -18.89 -4.87 19.52
N SER A 507 -18.95 -5.65 20.60
CA SER A 507 -20.08 -5.65 21.52
C SER A 507 -20.28 -4.30 22.20
N ILE A 508 -19.24 -3.71 22.81
CA ILE A 508 -19.38 -2.40 23.46
C ILE A 508 -19.54 -1.26 22.46
N PHE A 509 -18.98 -1.38 21.24
CA PHE A 509 -19.18 -0.39 20.18
C PHE A 509 -20.61 -0.40 19.64
N GLN A 510 -21.30 -1.54 19.64
CA GLN A 510 -22.73 -1.56 19.34
C GLN A 510 -23.52 -0.82 20.43
N ILE A 511 -23.25 -1.11 21.71
CA ILE A 511 -23.88 -0.38 22.82
C ILE A 511 -23.61 1.13 22.68
N PHE A 512 -22.38 1.50 22.37
CA PHE A 512 -22.00 2.89 22.11
C PHE A 512 -22.82 3.47 20.95
N TYR A 513 -22.86 2.81 19.80
CA TYR A 513 -23.63 3.25 18.63
C TYR A 513 -25.11 3.48 18.94
N GLU A 514 -25.74 2.57 19.69
CA GLU A 514 -27.14 2.68 20.09
C GLU A 514 -27.38 3.80 21.12
N SER A 515 -26.34 4.15 21.90
CA SER A 515 -26.44 5.12 22.99
C SER A 515 -26.23 6.57 22.56
N PHE A 516 -25.95 6.86 21.29
CA PHE A 516 -25.79 8.22 20.78
C PHE A 516 -26.73 8.48 19.59
N GLU A 517 -27.10 9.73 19.35
CA GLU A 517 -27.84 10.08 18.12
C GLU A 517 -26.96 10.00 16.88
N LYS A 518 -25.68 10.34 17.03
CA LYS A 518 -24.71 10.35 15.95
C LYS A 518 -23.36 9.89 16.45
N VAL A 519 -22.76 8.96 15.70
CA VAL A 519 -21.39 8.48 15.92
C VAL A 519 -20.51 8.86 14.74
N ILE A 520 -19.31 9.35 15.03
CA ILE A 520 -18.34 9.81 14.03
C ILE A 520 -17.00 9.13 14.28
N TYR A 521 -16.42 8.55 13.24
CA TYR A 521 -15.06 8.07 13.23
C TYR A 521 -14.18 9.16 12.62
N TYR A 522 -13.15 9.55 13.35
CA TYR A 522 -12.29 10.66 13.01
C TYR A 522 -10.82 10.23 13.02
N LYS A 523 -10.16 10.30 11.86
CA LYS A 523 -8.72 10.10 11.76
C LYS A 523 -8.06 11.46 11.53
N PRO A 524 -7.20 11.92 12.46
CA PRO A 524 -6.55 13.22 12.32
C PRO A 524 -5.55 13.21 11.17
N THR A 525 -5.23 14.40 10.66
CA THR A 525 -4.19 14.62 9.64
C THR A 525 -2.80 14.26 10.20
N LEU A 526 -2.64 14.40 11.52
CA LEU A 526 -1.37 14.22 12.20
C LEU A 526 -1.22 12.75 12.65
N ASN A 527 -0.20 12.09 12.09
CA ASN A 527 0.12 10.66 12.27
C ASN A 527 -0.72 9.67 11.43
N PRO A 528 -0.80 9.85 10.10
CA PRO A 528 -1.72 9.08 9.25
C PRO A 528 -1.36 7.58 9.11
N SER A 529 -0.12 7.16 9.36
CA SER A 529 0.32 5.75 9.33
C SER A 529 0.02 4.97 10.61
N SER A 530 -0.38 5.65 11.69
CA SER A 530 -0.78 5.00 12.94
C SER A 530 -2.15 4.34 12.82
N SER A 531 -2.40 3.28 13.60
CA SER A 531 -3.75 2.73 13.83
C SER A 531 -4.66 3.65 14.63
N GLU A 532 -4.12 4.70 15.24
CA GLU A 532 -4.88 5.64 16.05
C GLU A 532 -6.01 6.31 15.26
N ILE A 533 -7.22 6.26 15.82
CA ILE A 533 -8.38 7.04 15.42
C ILE A 533 -9.11 7.57 16.67
N TYR A 534 -10.03 8.50 16.46
CA TYR A 534 -10.95 9.01 17.49
C TYR A 534 -12.37 8.65 17.12
N VAL A 535 -13.15 8.28 18.12
CA VAL A 535 -14.57 7.99 17.97
C VAL A 535 -15.32 9.01 18.81
N ILE A 536 -16.33 9.63 18.19
CA ILE A 536 -17.07 10.75 18.77
C ILE A 536 -18.54 10.38 18.81
N GLY A 537 -19.14 10.47 20.00
CA GLY A 537 -20.56 10.30 20.22
C GLY A 537 -21.22 11.66 20.46
N ILE A 538 -22.30 11.96 19.76
CA ILE A 538 -23.06 13.21 19.86
C ILE A 538 -24.47 12.89 20.35
N LYS A 539 -24.93 13.63 21.36
CA LYS A 539 -26.24 13.49 22.04
C LYS A 539 -26.46 12.10 22.63
N TYR A 540 -25.92 11.89 23.83
CA TYR A 540 -26.05 10.66 24.59
C TYR A 540 -27.48 10.39 25.09
N LYS A 541 -27.96 9.16 24.90
CA LYS A 541 -29.34 8.71 25.24
C LYS A 541 -29.48 7.97 26.57
N GLN A 542 -28.40 7.92 27.36
CA GLN A 542 -28.29 7.20 28.63
C GLN A 542 -28.58 5.68 28.57
N ILE A 543 -27.62 4.88 29.04
CA ILE A 543 -27.83 3.44 29.18
C ILE A 543 -28.71 3.14 30.41
N ASN A 544 -29.48 2.06 30.33
CA ASN A 544 -30.27 1.58 31.47
C ASN A 544 -29.39 0.80 32.48
N GLU A 545 -29.95 0.56 33.67
CA GLU A 545 -29.23 -0.16 34.75
C GLU A 545 -28.83 -1.59 34.36
N LYS A 546 -29.63 -2.30 33.56
CA LYS A 546 -29.27 -3.65 33.07
C LYS A 546 -28.00 -3.61 32.19
N THR A 547 -27.90 -2.65 31.29
CA THR A 547 -26.70 -2.45 30.46
C THR A 547 -25.51 -2.05 31.32
N LYS A 548 -25.70 -1.17 32.31
CA LYS A 548 -24.65 -0.80 33.27
C LYS A 548 -24.13 -2.01 34.05
N GLU A 549 -25.01 -2.85 34.61
CA GLU A 549 -24.62 -4.07 35.31
C GLU A 549 -23.87 -5.05 34.40
N LEU A 550 -24.33 -5.20 33.15
CA LEU A 550 -23.66 -6.03 32.13
C LEU A 550 -22.22 -5.56 31.88
N LEU A 551 -22.00 -4.24 31.71
CA LEU A 551 -20.68 -3.66 31.51
C LEU A 551 -19.78 -3.88 32.73
N LEU A 552 -20.28 -3.60 33.94
CA LEU A 552 -19.50 -3.78 35.17
C LEU A 552 -19.14 -5.25 35.41
N ASN A 553 -20.08 -6.19 35.17
CA ASN A 553 -19.80 -7.62 35.27
C ASN A 553 -18.79 -8.11 34.23
N SER A 554 -18.79 -7.50 33.05
CA SER A 554 -17.79 -7.79 32.00
C SER A 554 -16.39 -7.30 32.40
N ILE A 555 -16.27 -6.22 33.18
CA ILE A 555 -14.99 -5.79 33.75
C ILE A 555 -14.54 -6.76 34.85
N ARG A 556 -15.45 -7.19 35.74
CA ARG A 556 -15.14 -8.18 36.81
C ARG A 556 -14.64 -9.50 36.23
N ASN A 557 -15.29 -9.97 35.17
CA ASN A 557 -15.02 -11.24 34.52
C ASN A 557 -14.46 -11.03 33.12
N PHE A 558 -13.41 -10.20 33.01
CA PHE A 558 -12.85 -9.80 31.73
C PHE A 558 -12.44 -11.01 30.88
N ASN A 559 -13.03 -11.10 29.69
CA ASN A 559 -12.71 -12.11 28.70
C ASN A 559 -12.69 -11.47 27.30
N PRO A 560 -11.53 -11.43 26.61
CA PRO A 560 -11.39 -10.77 25.31
C PRO A 560 -12.27 -11.38 24.21
N LYS A 561 -12.66 -12.66 24.36
CA LYS A 561 -13.47 -13.41 23.39
C LYS A 561 -14.97 -13.35 23.68
N LEU A 562 -15.37 -12.62 24.72
CA LEU A 562 -16.77 -12.49 25.12
C LEU A 562 -17.56 -11.67 24.11
N TRP A 563 -18.72 -12.20 23.70
CA TRP A 563 -19.77 -11.44 23.03
C TRP A 563 -20.81 -11.03 24.07
N LEU A 564 -21.20 -9.76 24.12
CA LEU A 564 -22.25 -9.29 25.03
C LEU A 564 -23.66 -9.49 24.47
N HIS A 565 -23.76 -9.83 23.18
CA HIS A 565 -24.99 -10.04 22.44
C HIS A 565 -24.89 -11.32 21.63
N ASP A 566 -25.98 -12.08 21.51
CA ASP A 566 -26.04 -13.31 20.70
C ASP A 566 -25.95 -13.03 19.18
N SER A 567 -26.23 -11.79 18.79
CA SER A 567 -26.12 -11.28 17.43
C SER A 567 -25.88 -9.78 17.46
N LEU A 568 -25.37 -9.22 16.36
CA LEU A 568 -25.09 -7.79 16.26
C LEU A 568 -26.06 -7.11 15.31
N ASN A 569 -26.39 -5.86 15.62
CA ASN A 569 -27.24 -5.02 14.79
C ASN A 569 -26.57 -4.80 13.42
N CYS A 570 -27.26 -5.18 12.34
CA CYS A 570 -26.73 -5.08 10.98
C CYS A 570 -26.45 -3.63 10.54
N SER A 571 -27.27 -2.66 10.97
CA SER A 571 -27.03 -1.23 10.69
C SER A 571 -25.70 -0.79 11.28
N PHE A 572 -25.47 -1.14 12.55
CA PHE A 572 -24.19 -0.90 13.21
C PHE A 572 -23.05 -1.55 12.44
N ILE A 573 -23.13 -2.85 12.16
CA ILE A 573 -22.02 -3.58 11.54
C ILE A 573 -21.68 -3.06 10.15
N LYS A 574 -22.68 -2.78 9.31
CA LYS A 574 -22.44 -2.21 7.97
C LYS A 574 -21.76 -0.85 8.06
N ALA A 575 -22.27 0.06 8.90
CA ALA A 575 -21.71 1.39 9.05
C ALA A 575 -20.30 1.35 9.67
N HIS A 576 -20.10 0.52 10.69
CA HIS A 576 -18.82 0.30 11.35
C HIS A 576 -17.78 -0.28 10.38
N PHE A 577 -18.12 -1.34 9.63
CA PHE A 577 -17.21 -1.97 8.68
C PHE A 577 -16.84 -1.07 7.50
N ASP A 578 -17.78 -0.27 6.98
CA ASP A 578 -17.47 0.77 5.99
C ASP A 578 -16.51 1.83 6.56
N ALA A 579 -16.72 2.24 7.82
CA ALA A 579 -15.87 3.24 8.45
C ALA A 579 -14.44 2.73 8.72
N ILE A 580 -14.30 1.51 9.26
CA ILE A 580 -12.97 0.93 9.49
C ILE A 580 -12.26 0.62 8.17
N ASP A 581 -12.96 0.20 7.11
CA ASP A 581 -12.35 -0.04 5.80
C ASP A 581 -11.69 1.24 5.26
N LYS A 582 -12.41 2.36 5.31
CA LYS A 582 -11.88 3.68 4.91
C LYS A 582 -10.69 4.10 5.77
N CYS A 583 -10.77 3.90 7.09
CA CYS A 583 -9.69 4.23 8.02
C CYS A 583 -8.44 3.34 7.81
N ILE A 584 -8.62 2.03 7.60
CA ILE A 584 -7.55 1.07 7.32
C ILE A 584 -6.89 1.41 5.99
N ASN A 585 -7.68 1.63 4.94
CA ASN A 585 -7.15 2.00 3.62
C ASN A 585 -6.35 3.32 3.68
N ASN A 586 -6.82 4.32 4.44
CA ASN A 586 -6.05 5.55 4.65
C ASN A 586 -4.73 5.29 5.40
N THR A 587 -4.75 4.42 6.41
CA THR A 587 -3.58 4.04 7.19
C THR A 587 -2.55 3.30 6.34
N ILE A 588 -2.99 2.31 5.57
CA ILE A 588 -2.15 1.52 4.66
C ILE A 588 -1.51 2.39 3.58
N LYS A 589 -2.26 3.32 2.98
CA LYS A 589 -1.69 4.29 2.02
C LYS A 589 -0.52 5.07 2.63
N SER A 590 -0.65 5.48 3.90
CA SER A 590 0.43 6.20 4.59
C SER A 590 1.62 5.30 4.97
N ILE A 591 1.36 4.04 5.33
CA ILE A 591 2.41 3.04 5.56
C ILE A 591 3.21 2.82 4.26
N TYR A 592 2.53 2.57 3.13
CA TYR A 592 3.18 2.37 1.85
C TYR A 592 3.93 3.60 1.36
N ARG A 593 3.39 4.80 1.57
CA ARG A 593 4.14 6.04 1.33
C ARG A 593 5.48 6.07 2.07
N SER A 594 5.49 5.62 3.32
CA SER A 594 6.69 5.59 4.16
C SER A 594 7.67 4.50 3.70
N ILE A 595 7.19 3.30 3.40
CA ILE A 595 8.01 2.18 2.88
C ILE A 595 8.62 2.54 1.52
N ILE A 596 7.85 3.13 0.62
CA ILE A 596 8.35 3.60 -0.67
C ILE A 596 9.45 4.65 -0.44
N SER A 597 9.21 5.60 0.44
CA SER A 597 10.20 6.64 0.75
C SER A 597 11.45 6.06 1.42
N TYR A 598 11.34 4.98 2.17
CA TYR A 598 12.48 4.29 2.79
C TYR A 598 13.51 3.83 1.75
N TYR A 599 13.05 3.22 0.66
CA TYR A 599 13.91 2.77 -0.43
C TYR A 599 14.35 3.90 -1.38
N TYR A 600 13.52 4.93 -1.57
CA TYR A 600 13.68 5.87 -2.69
C TYR A 600 13.97 7.32 -2.32
N TYR A 601 13.87 7.69 -1.05
CA TYR A 601 14.10 9.07 -0.66
C TYR A 601 15.57 9.44 -0.87
N ASN A 602 15.80 10.33 -1.84
CA ASN A 602 17.09 10.96 -2.06
C ASN A 602 17.06 12.40 -1.51
N PRO A 603 17.78 12.71 -0.42
CA PRO A 603 17.74 14.04 0.21
C PRO A 603 18.12 15.19 -0.74
N ILE A 604 19.08 14.96 -1.65
CA ILE A 604 19.55 15.97 -2.61
C ILE A 604 18.44 16.30 -3.61
N LYS A 605 17.73 15.29 -4.11
CA LYS A 605 16.71 15.47 -5.15
C LYS A 605 15.34 15.85 -4.62
N HIS A 606 14.97 15.42 -3.41
CA HIS A 606 13.58 15.49 -2.93
C HIS A 606 13.37 16.51 -1.81
N SER A 607 14.42 17.05 -1.19
CA SER A 607 14.26 17.94 -0.03
C SER A 607 13.50 19.23 -0.35
N GLU A 608 13.69 19.83 -1.53
CA GLU A 608 12.95 21.05 -1.91
C GLU A 608 11.45 20.79 -2.12
N LEU A 609 11.11 19.70 -2.80
CA LEU A 609 9.72 19.30 -3.04
C LEU A 609 8.99 19.02 -1.72
N LEU A 610 9.64 18.26 -0.83
CA LEU A 610 9.12 17.98 0.51
C LEU A 610 8.89 19.28 1.29
N LYS A 611 9.91 20.16 1.37
CA LYS A 611 9.79 21.46 2.07
C LYS A 611 8.66 22.33 1.51
N LYS A 612 8.49 22.36 0.19
CA LYS A 612 7.41 23.12 -0.46
C LYS A 612 6.03 22.58 -0.07
N SER A 613 5.83 21.26 -0.09
CA SER A 613 4.56 20.64 0.34
C SER A 613 4.29 20.91 1.81
N GLN A 614 5.27 20.68 2.69
CA GLN A 614 5.12 20.87 4.12
C GLN A 614 4.77 22.33 4.49
N ARG A 615 5.36 23.32 3.81
CA ARG A 615 5.02 24.74 4.04
C ARG A 615 3.55 25.02 3.72
N LYS A 616 3.06 24.51 2.59
CA LYS A 616 1.66 24.66 2.19
C LYS A 616 0.72 24.01 3.22
N ASP A 617 0.96 22.74 3.54
CA ASP A 617 0.12 21.98 4.48
C ASP A 617 0.14 22.62 5.88
N THR A 618 1.30 23.12 6.31
CA THR A 618 1.45 23.83 7.60
C THR A 618 0.63 25.12 7.61
N GLN A 619 0.71 25.92 6.56
CA GLN A 619 -0.03 27.19 6.50
C GLN A 619 -1.53 26.96 6.48
N GLU A 620 -2.00 25.99 5.69
CA GLU A 620 -3.41 25.58 5.64
C GLU A 620 -3.88 25.12 7.02
N TRP A 621 -3.10 24.30 7.72
CA TRP A 621 -3.42 23.80 9.05
C TRP A 621 -3.51 24.93 10.09
N ILE A 622 -2.49 25.80 10.16
CA ILE A 622 -2.44 26.92 11.12
C ILE A 622 -3.62 27.88 10.90
N ASN A 623 -3.88 28.21 9.63
CA ASN A 623 -5.00 29.10 9.27
C ASN A 623 -6.36 28.52 9.66
N LYS A 624 -6.53 27.20 9.54
CA LYS A 624 -7.80 26.54 9.83
C LYS A 624 -8.05 26.36 11.32
N TYR A 625 -7.02 26.04 12.11
CA TYR A 625 -7.20 25.54 13.48
C TYR A 625 -6.65 26.43 14.59
N LEU A 626 -5.80 27.42 14.29
CA LEU A 626 -5.23 28.31 15.31
C LEU A 626 -5.57 29.79 15.14
N ASN A 627 -5.75 30.25 13.90
CA ASN A 627 -6.32 31.57 13.60
C ASN A 627 -7.83 31.54 13.87
#